data_AF-A0A520S3E9-F1
#
_entry.id   AF-A0A520S3E9-F1
#
_cell.length_a   1.000
_cell.length_b   1.000
_cell.length_c   1.000
_cell.angle_alpha   90.00
_cell.angle_beta   90.00
_cell.angle_gamma   90.00
#
_symmetry.space_group_name_H-M   'P 1'
#
loop_
_entity.id
_entity.type
_entity.pdbx_description
1 polymer ?
#
loop_
_entity_poly.entity_id
_entity_poly.type
_entity_poly.pdbx_seq_one_letter_code
_entity_poly.pdbx_strand_id
1 'polypeptide(L)'
;MEEQFLNIQKKISNSKEKYLESHQKEYEYTRSAYRQKKKKLEAATKKMREKAETARKSGSNRAKNELKKAKAATVLLGNAILEAAEIMKTAQDKLNTAKPFQKKLAARAKALSDFEKNWEKKQRAAEKAKLDRIKKRKTALKQKKSEN
;
A
#
# COMPACT_ATOMS: atom_id res chain seq x y z
N MET A 1 25.52 -9.24 14.39
CA MET A 1 25.32 -8.90 12.96
C MET A 1 24.13 -9.64 12.36
N GLU A 2 23.95 -10.94 12.63
CA GLU A 2 22.87 -11.77 12.07
C GLU A 2 21.45 -11.30 12.49
N GLU A 3 21.24 -10.96 13.76
CA GLU A 3 19.94 -10.42 14.23
C GLU A 3 19.54 -9.10 13.57
N GLN A 4 20.51 -8.20 13.35
CA GLN A 4 20.25 -6.92 12.68
C GLN A 4 19.84 -7.13 11.22
N PHE A 5 20.47 -8.11 10.55
CA PHE A 5 20.14 -8.50 9.20
C PHE A 5 18.71 -9.07 9.12
N LEU A 6 18.39 -10.04 9.98
CA LEU A 6 17.06 -10.66 10.04
C LEU A 6 15.96 -9.62 10.35
N ASN A 7 16.25 -8.66 11.22
CA ASN A 7 15.30 -7.59 11.55
C ASN A 7 15.04 -6.67 10.33
N ILE A 8 16.09 -6.31 9.57
CA ILE A 8 15.96 -5.50 8.35
C ILE A 8 15.19 -6.28 7.27
N GLN A 9 15.51 -7.55 7.05
CA GLN A 9 14.83 -8.40 6.08
C GLN A 9 13.34 -8.53 6.43
N LYS A 10 13.00 -8.79 7.70
CA LYS A 10 11.61 -8.87 8.17
C LYS A 10 10.85 -7.55 7.94
N LYS A 11 11.48 -6.41 8.23
CA LYS A 11 10.88 -5.09 7.97
C LYS A 11 10.62 -4.85 6.48
N ILE A 12 11.58 -5.21 5.61
CA ILE A 12 11.45 -5.03 4.16
C ILE A 12 10.38 -5.95 3.58
N SER A 13 10.34 -7.23 3.99
CA SER A 13 9.33 -8.20 3.53
C SER A 13 7.92 -7.80 3.95
N ASN A 14 7.72 -7.45 5.23
CA ASN A 14 6.42 -6.99 5.73
C ASN A 14 5.94 -5.72 5.02
N SER A 15 6.86 -4.77 4.78
CA SER A 15 6.54 -3.54 4.06
C SER A 15 6.19 -3.83 2.60
N LYS A 16 6.94 -4.70 1.92
CA LYS A 16 6.69 -5.07 0.51
C LYS A 16 5.28 -5.64 0.31
N GLU A 17 4.81 -6.47 1.22
CA GLU A 17 3.50 -7.12 1.13
C GLU A 17 2.35 -6.13 1.37
N LYS A 18 2.44 -5.31 2.43
CA LYS A 18 1.33 -4.48 2.87
C LYS A 18 1.24 -3.11 2.19
N TYR A 19 2.34 -2.60 1.66
CA TYR A 19 2.44 -1.20 1.22
C TYR A 19 1.55 -0.87 0.02
N LEU A 20 1.55 -1.70 -1.03
CA LEU A 20 0.66 -1.46 -2.17
C LEU A 20 -0.80 -1.79 -1.84
N GLU A 21 -1.02 -2.82 -1.02
CA GLU A 21 -2.36 -3.19 -0.56
C GLU A 21 -3.01 -2.07 0.26
N SER A 22 -2.27 -1.40 1.14
CA SER A 22 -2.79 -0.27 1.93
C SER A 22 -3.19 0.91 1.06
N HIS A 23 -2.37 1.27 0.07
CA HIS A 23 -2.69 2.36 -0.86
C HIS A 23 -3.86 2.01 -1.79
N GLN A 24 -3.99 0.74 -2.20
CA GLN A 24 -5.14 0.28 -2.97
C GLN A 24 -6.42 0.38 -2.14
N LYS A 25 -6.39 -0.04 -0.87
CA LYS A 25 -7.53 0.08 0.06
C LYS A 25 -7.93 1.54 0.28
N GLU A 26 -6.97 2.43 0.50
CA GLU A 26 -7.21 3.88 0.63
C GLU A 26 -7.88 4.47 -0.62
N TYR A 27 -7.39 4.09 -1.81
CA TYR A 27 -7.99 4.51 -3.07
C TYR A 27 -9.42 3.99 -3.26
N GLU A 28 -9.68 2.70 -3.03
CA GLU A 28 -11.03 2.14 -3.20
C GLU A 28 -12.03 2.72 -2.18
N TYR A 29 -11.58 2.99 -0.95
CA TYR A 29 -12.38 3.66 0.06
C TYR A 29 -12.80 5.07 -0.37
N THR A 30 -11.84 5.89 -0.79
CA THR A 30 -12.09 7.27 -1.23
C THR A 30 -12.91 7.32 -2.52
N ARG A 31 -12.68 6.39 -3.45
CA ARG A 31 -13.48 6.21 -4.66
C ARG A 31 -14.93 5.85 -4.37
N SER A 32 -15.16 4.95 -3.40
CA SER A 32 -16.52 4.59 -2.95
C SER A 32 -17.23 5.78 -2.34
N ALA A 33 -16.56 6.53 -1.45
CA ALA A 33 -17.10 7.74 -0.84
C ALA A 33 -17.47 8.80 -1.89
N TYR A 34 -16.60 9.05 -2.87
CA TYR A 34 -16.87 9.94 -4.01
C TYR A 34 -18.12 9.52 -4.78
N ARG A 35 -18.25 8.22 -5.12
CA ARG A 35 -19.43 7.68 -5.84
C ARG A 35 -20.72 7.87 -5.04
N GLN A 36 -20.69 7.66 -3.73
CA GLN A 36 -21.86 7.87 -2.87
C GLN A 36 -22.27 9.35 -2.84
N LYS A 37 -21.30 10.27 -2.73
CA LYS A 37 -21.57 11.72 -2.77
C LYS A 37 -22.14 12.13 -4.12
N LYS A 38 -21.57 11.63 -5.24
CA LYS A 38 -22.08 11.86 -6.60
C LYS A 38 -23.55 11.48 -6.74
N LYS A 39 -23.94 10.28 -6.29
CA LYS A 39 -25.35 9.83 -6.29
C LYS A 39 -26.26 10.76 -5.47
N LYS A 40 -25.79 11.26 -4.32
CA LYS A 40 -26.55 12.22 -3.49
C LYS A 40 -26.75 13.56 -4.21
N LEU A 41 -25.73 14.06 -4.91
CA LEU A 41 -25.85 15.29 -5.70
C LEU A 41 -26.81 15.11 -6.88
N GLU A 42 -26.76 13.99 -7.58
CA GLU A 42 -27.69 13.68 -8.67
C GLU A 42 -29.15 13.69 -8.16
N ALA A 43 -29.40 13.04 -7.02
CA ALA A 43 -30.72 13.05 -6.38
C ALA A 43 -31.15 14.45 -5.92
N ALA A 44 -30.24 15.23 -5.33
CA ALA A 44 -30.52 16.60 -4.91
C ALA A 44 -30.80 17.52 -6.10
N THR A 45 -30.07 17.37 -7.20
CA THR A 45 -30.26 18.13 -8.44
C THR A 45 -31.61 17.80 -9.07
N LYS A 46 -32.02 16.52 -9.08
CA LYS A 46 -33.35 16.12 -9.54
C LYS A 46 -34.45 16.78 -8.69
N LYS A 47 -34.34 16.71 -7.36
CA LYS A 47 -35.28 17.37 -6.43
C LYS A 47 -35.32 18.88 -6.65
N MET A 48 -34.18 19.52 -6.85
CA MET A 48 -34.11 20.96 -7.14
C MET A 48 -34.87 21.31 -8.43
N ARG A 49 -34.75 20.50 -9.50
CA ARG A 49 -35.52 20.70 -10.75
C ARG A 49 -37.03 20.55 -10.51
N GLU A 50 -37.46 19.54 -9.76
CA GLU A 50 -38.88 19.34 -9.41
C GLU A 50 -39.45 20.52 -8.60
N LYS A 51 -38.67 21.03 -7.63
CA LYS A 51 -39.04 22.23 -6.85
C LYS A 51 -39.05 23.49 -7.72
N ALA A 52 -38.18 23.58 -8.72
CA ALA A 52 -38.17 24.69 -9.66
C ALA A 52 -39.46 24.74 -10.51
N GLU A 53 -39.88 23.59 -11.05
CA GLU A 53 -41.15 23.50 -11.78
C GLU A 53 -42.36 23.82 -10.88
N THR A 54 -42.34 23.33 -9.64
CA THR A 54 -43.42 23.62 -8.68
C THR A 54 -43.50 25.11 -8.36
N ALA A 55 -42.36 25.77 -8.13
CA ALA A 55 -42.30 27.20 -7.89
C ALA A 55 -42.73 28.02 -9.12
N ARG A 56 -42.41 27.53 -10.33
CA ARG A 56 -42.85 28.14 -11.60
C ARG A 56 -44.36 28.05 -11.78
N LYS A 57 -44.96 26.89 -11.47
CA LYS A 57 -46.40 26.64 -11.65
C LYS A 57 -47.26 27.30 -10.57
N SER A 58 -46.88 27.19 -9.29
CA SER A 58 -47.73 27.69 -8.20
C SER A 58 -47.51 29.18 -7.88
N GLY A 59 -46.34 29.73 -8.22
CA GLY A 59 -45.95 31.11 -7.87
C GLY A 59 -45.82 31.40 -6.37
N SER A 60 -46.10 30.43 -5.48
CA SER A 60 -46.28 30.68 -4.05
C SER A 60 -44.97 30.92 -3.32
N ASN A 61 -45.02 31.75 -2.27
CA ASN A 61 -43.85 32.03 -1.41
C ASN A 61 -43.29 30.75 -0.78
N ARG A 62 -44.16 29.80 -0.41
CA ARG A 62 -43.75 28.49 0.09
C ARG A 62 -42.93 27.71 -0.96
N ALA A 63 -43.40 27.63 -2.20
CA ALA A 63 -42.69 26.92 -3.26
C ALA A 63 -41.36 27.60 -3.62
N LYS A 64 -41.30 28.93 -3.64
CA LYS A 64 -40.06 29.70 -3.82
C LYS A 64 -39.05 29.44 -2.69
N ASN A 65 -39.50 29.35 -1.44
CA ASN A 65 -38.63 29.03 -0.31
C ASN A 65 -38.07 27.61 -0.36
N GLU A 66 -38.90 26.63 -0.73
CA GLU A 66 -38.45 25.25 -0.93
C GLU A 66 -37.43 25.13 -2.08
N LEU A 67 -37.59 25.90 -3.16
CA LEU A 67 -36.59 25.99 -4.21
C LEU A 67 -35.27 26.59 -3.71
N LYS A 68 -35.30 27.66 -2.90
CA LYS A 68 -34.09 28.25 -2.30
C LYS A 68 -33.34 27.23 -1.43
N LYS A 69 -34.06 26.47 -0.59
CA LYS A 69 -33.47 25.40 0.23
C LYS A 69 -32.85 24.30 -0.64
N ALA A 70 -33.56 23.86 -1.68
CA ALA A 70 -33.06 22.83 -2.60
C ALA A 70 -31.79 23.29 -3.32
N LYS A 71 -31.74 24.55 -3.79
CA LYS A 71 -30.54 25.14 -4.39
C LYS A 71 -29.36 25.16 -3.41
N ALA A 72 -29.57 25.63 -2.19
CA ALA A 72 -28.53 25.64 -1.16
C ALA A 72 -27.99 24.24 -0.87
N ALA A 73 -28.87 23.23 -0.74
CA ALA A 73 -28.47 21.85 -0.55
C ALA A 73 -27.65 21.29 -1.73
N THR A 74 -28.03 21.62 -2.97
CA THR A 74 -27.26 21.23 -4.17
C THR A 74 -25.87 21.86 -4.18
N VAL A 75 -25.73 23.15 -3.82
CA VAL A 75 -24.43 23.83 -3.73
C VAL A 75 -23.55 23.17 -2.66
N LEU A 76 -24.09 22.93 -1.46
CA LEU A 76 -23.35 22.27 -0.38
C LEU A 76 -22.87 20.86 -0.79
N LEU A 77 -23.72 20.08 -1.46
CA LEU A 77 -23.34 18.76 -1.97
C LEU A 77 -22.33 18.84 -3.13
N GLY A 78 -22.39 19.91 -3.94
CA GLY A 78 -21.42 20.19 -5.00
C GLY A 78 -20.02 20.40 -4.42
N ASN A 79 -19.90 21.28 -3.42
CA ASN A 79 -18.62 21.53 -2.73
C ASN A 79 -18.07 20.25 -2.09
N ALA A 80 -18.92 19.48 -1.39
CA ALA A 80 -18.52 18.22 -0.78
C ALA A 80 -18.04 17.16 -1.81
N ILE A 81 -18.50 17.21 -3.06
CA ILE A 81 -18.01 16.33 -4.13
C ILE A 81 -16.66 16.78 -4.65
N LEU A 82 -16.41 18.09 -4.76
CA LEU A 82 -15.11 18.61 -5.15
C LEU A 82 -14.04 18.20 -4.13
N GLU A 83 -14.32 18.40 -2.84
CA GLU A 83 -13.45 17.93 -1.75
C GLU A 83 -13.21 16.41 -1.83
N ALA A 84 -14.28 15.61 -2.03
CA ALA A 84 -14.14 14.17 -2.17
C ALA A 84 -13.33 13.76 -3.42
N ALA A 85 -13.42 14.52 -4.51
CA ALA A 85 -12.65 14.30 -5.72
C ALA A 85 -11.16 14.59 -5.51
N GLU A 86 -10.82 15.66 -4.78
CA GLU A 86 -9.45 16.00 -4.42
C GLU A 86 -8.80 14.95 -3.51
N ILE A 87 -9.55 14.46 -2.51
CA ILE A 87 -9.11 13.38 -1.63
C ILE A 87 -8.86 12.10 -2.44
N MET A 88 -9.79 11.74 -3.34
CA MET A 88 -9.64 10.57 -4.21
C MET A 88 -8.43 10.71 -5.14
N LYS A 89 -8.21 11.89 -5.72
CA LYS A 89 -7.04 12.17 -6.58
C LYS A 89 -5.74 12.00 -5.79
N THR A 90 -5.68 12.55 -4.58
CA THR A 90 -4.52 12.39 -3.69
C THR A 90 -4.25 10.91 -3.38
N ALA A 91 -5.29 10.13 -3.08
CA ALA A 91 -5.14 8.68 -2.86
C ALA A 91 -4.65 7.95 -4.11
N GLN A 92 -5.11 8.35 -5.30
CA GLN A 92 -4.66 7.82 -6.58
C GLN A 92 -3.18 8.13 -6.85
N ASP A 93 -2.74 9.36 -6.54
CA ASP A 93 -1.34 9.78 -6.70
C ASP A 93 -0.41 9.01 -5.74
N LYS A 94 -0.85 8.79 -4.49
CA LYS A 94 -0.16 7.90 -3.55
C LYS A 94 -0.05 6.48 -4.08
N LEU A 95 -1.12 5.92 -4.64
CA LEU A 95 -1.09 4.58 -5.23
C LEU A 95 -0.15 4.50 -6.44
N ASN A 96 -0.13 5.52 -7.29
CA ASN A 96 0.75 5.59 -8.46
C ASN A 96 2.23 5.68 -8.06
N THR A 97 2.55 6.47 -7.03
CA THR A 97 3.90 6.59 -6.48
C THR A 97 4.33 5.36 -5.68
N ALA A 98 3.38 4.60 -5.13
CA ALA A 98 3.67 3.37 -4.41
C ALA A 98 4.20 2.23 -5.31
N LYS A 99 3.75 2.15 -6.57
CA LYS A 99 4.16 1.10 -7.53
C LYS A 99 5.68 1.06 -7.75
N PRO A 100 6.37 2.18 -8.09
CA PRO A 100 7.83 2.22 -8.16
C PRO A 100 8.53 1.83 -6.85
N PHE A 101 8.00 2.26 -5.70
CA PHE A 101 8.60 1.96 -4.40
C PHE A 101 8.52 0.47 -4.08
N GLN A 102 7.40 -0.19 -4.40
CA GLN A 102 7.26 -1.63 -4.22
C GLN A 102 8.25 -2.42 -5.10
N LYS A 103 8.51 -1.97 -6.34
CA LYS A 103 9.57 -2.57 -7.19
C LYS A 103 10.94 -2.46 -6.53
N LYS A 104 11.28 -1.29 -5.97
CA LYS A 104 12.54 -1.07 -5.23
C LYS A 104 12.62 -1.95 -3.97
N LEU A 105 11.53 -2.08 -3.21
CA LEU A 105 11.46 -2.97 -2.05
C LEU A 105 11.63 -4.43 -2.44
N ALA A 106 10.99 -4.88 -3.51
CA ALA A 106 11.13 -6.24 -4.03
C ALA A 106 12.56 -6.54 -4.47
N ALA A 107 13.23 -5.60 -5.16
CA ALA A 107 14.63 -5.72 -5.54
C ALA A 107 15.55 -5.82 -4.31
N ARG A 108 15.34 -4.98 -3.30
CA ARG A 108 16.09 -5.05 -2.03
C ARG A 108 15.86 -6.36 -1.29
N ALA A 109 14.62 -6.83 -1.23
CA ALA A 109 14.28 -8.12 -0.61
C ALA A 109 14.98 -9.29 -1.33
N LYS A 110 15.02 -9.26 -2.67
CA LYS A 110 15.74 -10.25 -3.46
C LYS A 110 17.25 -10.21 -3.20
N ALA A 111 17.85 -9.02 -3.23
CA ALA A 111 19.29 -8.87 -2.96
C ALA A 111 19.67 -9.37 -1.56
N LEU A 112 18.84 -9.12 -0.54
CA LEU A 112 19.04 -9.66 0.81
C LEU A 112 18.93 -11.20 0.84
N SER A 113 17.92 -11.77 0.18
CA SER A 113 17.79 -13.24 0.11
C SER A 113 18.96 -13.90 -0.62
N ASP A 114 19.44 -13.30 -1.71
CA ASP A 114 20.61 -13.80 -2.45
C ASP A 114 21.89 -13.67 -1.61
N PHE A 115 22.01 -12.62 -0.80
CA PHE A 115 23.10 -12.46 0.15
C PHE A 115 23.09 -13.57 1.22
N GLU A 116 21.94 -13.87 1.85
CA GLU A 116 21.83 -14.95 2.84
C GLU A 116 22.27 -16.30 2.28
N LYS A 117 21.78 -16.66 1.09
CA LYS A 117 22.15 -17.92 0.43
C LYS A 117 23.66 -18.02 0.20
N ASN A 118 24.27 -16.94 -0.26
CA ASN A 118 25.72 -16.89 -0.48
C ASN A 118 26.50 -16.93 0.84
N TRP A 119 25.99 -16.29 1.89
CA TRP A 119 26.58 -16.30 3.23
C TRP A 119 26.53 -17.70 3.84
N GLU A 120 25.38 -18.38 3.83
CA GLU A 120 25.24 -19.76 4.29
C GLU A 120 26.18 -20.71 3.53
N LYS A 121 26.30 -20.54 2.20
CA LYS A 121 27.22 -21.34 1.39
C LYS A 121 28.68 -21.15 1.82
N LYS A 122 29.09 -19.91 2.11
CA LYS A 122 30.43 -19.60 2.62
C LYS A 122 30.66 -20.17 4.02
N GLN A 123 29.68 -20.06 4.92
CA GLN A 123 29.70 -20.64 6.25
C GLN A 123 29.90 -22.17 6.19
N ARG A 124 29.05 -22.88 5.43
CA ARG A 124 29.15 -24.34 5.25
C ARG A 124 30.49 -24.77 4.65
N ALA A 125 31.01 -24.00 3.69
CA ALA A 125 32.33 -24.27 3.10
C ALA A 125 33.47 -24.08 4.12
N ALA A 126 33.41 -23.03 4.93
CA ALA A 126 34.38 -22.77 5.99
C ALA A 126 34.35 -23.86 7.08
N GLU A 127 33.16 -24.33 7.47
CA GLU A 127 33.01 -25.44 8.42
C GLU A 127 33.56 -26.76 7.86
N LYS A 128 33.24 -27.11 6.61
CA LYS A 128 33.83 -28.28 5.94
C LYS A 128 35.36 -28.20 5.88
N ALA A 129 35.91 -27.04 5.51
CA ALA A 129 37.36 -26.85 5.46
C ALA A 129 38.02 -26.99 6.84
N LYS A 130 37.37 -26.53 7.93
CA LYS A 130 37.85 -26.75 9.30
C LYS A 130 37.84 -28.23 9.66
N LEU A 131 36.76 -28.94 9.36
CA LEU A 131 36.63 -30.38 9.63
C LEU A 131 37.67 -31.18 8.84
N ASP A 132 37.90 -30.86 7.58
CA ASP A 132 38.90 -31.53 6.75
C ASP A 132 40.33 -31.28 7.25
N ARG A 133 40.64 -30.07 7.73
CA ARG A 133 41.93 -29.77 8.38
C ARG A 133 42.11 -30.60 9.66
N ILE A 134 41.06 -30.74 10.47
CA ILE A 134 41.12 -31.57 11.70
C ILE A 134 41.32 -33.05 11.34
N LYS A 135 40.61 -33.56 10.33
CA LYS A 135 40.77 -34.94 9.84
C LYS A 135 42.19 -35.19 9.34
N LYS A 136 42.73 -34.30 8.48
CA LYS A 136 44.11 -34.39 7.96
C LYS A 136 45.15 -34.36 9.08
N ARG A 137 44.97 -33.54 10.11
CA ARG A 137 45.85 -33.53 11.29
C ARG A 137 45.78 -34.85 12.06
N LYS A 138 44.59 -35.41 12.27
CA LYS A 138 44.42 -36.71 12.95
C LYS A 138 45.02 -37.88 12.17
N THR A 139 44.92 -37.90 10.84
CA THR A 139 45.52 -38.94 10.00
C THR A 139 47.05 -38.83 9.96
N ALA A 140 47.60 -37.62 9.85
CA ALA A 140 49.05 -37.39 9.91
C ALA A 140 49.65 -37.79 11.27
N LEU A 141 48.94 -37.55 12.37
CA LEU A 141 49.34 -38.00 13.72
C LEU A 141 49.30 -39.53 13.88
N LYS A 142 48.42 -40.22 13.16
CA LYS A 142 48.38 -41.69 13.16
C LYS A 142 49.51 -42.30 12.33
N GLN A 143 49.82 -41.73 11.16
CA GLN A 143 50.95 -42.18 10.33
C GLN A 143 52.31 -41.97 11.03
N LYS A 144 52.51 -40.83 11.69
CA LYS A 144 53.72 -40.60 12.52
C LYS A 144 53.87 -41.55 13.72
N LYS A 145 52.78 -42.19 14.17
CA LYS A 145 52.81 -43.20 15.25
C LYS A 145 53.00 -44.63 14.75
N SER A 146 52.88 -44.88 13.44
CA SER A 146 53.09 -46.19 12.83
C SER A 146 54.45 -46.35 12.14
N GLU A 147 55.22 -45.26 12.02
CA GLU A 147 56.58 -45.24 11.46
C GLU A 147 57.69 -45.18 12.52
N ASN A 148 57.33 -45.18 13.81
CA ASN A 148 58.23 -45.38 14.96
C ASN A 148 57.89 -46.73 15.62
#